data_AF-A0A410MCG2-F1
#
_entry.id   AF-A0A410MCG2-F1
#
_cell.length_a   1.000
_cell.length_b   1.000
_cell.length_c   1.000
_cell.angle_alpha   90.00
_cell.angle_beta   90.00
_cell.angle_gamma   90.00
#
_symmetry.space_group_name_H-M   'P 1'
#
loop_
_entity.id
_entity.type
_entity.pdbx_description
1 polymer ?
#
loop_
_entity_poly.entity_id
_entity_poly.type
_entity_poly.pdbx_seq_one_letter_code
_entity_poly.pdbx_strand_id
1 'polypeptide(L)' 'MEQMALFEPVEIEVPQSVKSPLECNKKVNSQAFVANQRLFAEYMKVIQRQHGCSWFEARKIFFEIRDK' A
#
# COMPACT_ATOMS: atom_id res chain seq x y z
N MET A 1 12.52 -22.43 26.05
CA MET A 1 12.92 -22.14 24.66
C MET A 1 12.09 -20.93 24.24
N GLU A 2 12.53 -19.74 24.64
CA GLU A 2 11.79 -18.49 24.48
C GLU A 2 12.57 -17.57 23.54
N GLN A 3 12.43 -17.78 22.23
CA GLN A 3 12.99 -16.90 21.19
C GLN A 3 12.01 -16.86 20.01
N MET A 4 10.83 -16.28 20.20
CA MET A 4 9.88 -16.01 19.12
C MET A 4 9.15 -14.66 19.26
N ALA A 5 9.80 -13.63 19.80
CA ALA A 5 9.19 -12.31 19.97
C ALA A 5 10.15 -11.17 19.58
N LEU A 6 10.64 -11.17 18.33
CA LEU A 6 11.62 -10.17 17.87
C LEU A 6 11.26 -9.44 16.58
N PHE A 7 10.06 -9.64 16.04
CA PHE A 7 9.56 -8.81 14.95
C PHE A 7 8.23 -8.22 15.39
N GLU A 8 8.29 -6.97 15.85
CA GLU A 8 7.10 -6.13 15.94
C GLU A 8 6.39 -6.15 14.58
N PRO A 9 5.05 -6.15 14.54
CA PRO A 9 4.35 -6.01 13.27
C PRO A 9 4.84 -4.72 12.61
N VAL A 10 5.55 -4.84 11.49
CA VAL A 10 6.06 -3.68 10.75
C VAL A 10 4.85 -2.85 10.35
N GLU A 11 4.62 -1.75 11.06
CA GLU A 11 3.54 -0.81 10.75
C GLU A 11 3.77 -0.29 9.33
N ILE A 12 2.79 -0.51 8.44
CA ILE A 12 2.88 -0.05 7.07
C ILE A 12 2.62 1.45 7.08
N GLU A 13 3.64 2.25 6.83
CA GLU A 13 3.46 3.68 6.53
C GLU A 13 3.30 3.86 5.02
N VAL A 14 2.13 4.39 4.62
CA VAL A 14 1.84 4.70 3.21
C VAL A 14 1.97 6.22 3.01
N PRO A 15 2.95 6.70 2.23
CA PRO A 15 3.08 8.11 1.93
C PRO A 15 1.88 8.66 1.15
N GLN A 16 1.43 9.89 1.47
CA GLN A 16 0.35 10.56 0.72
C GLN A 16 0.66 10.81 -0.76
N SER A 17 1.95 10.73 -1.15
CA SER A 17 2.37 10.81 -2.56
C SER A 17 1.97 9.59 -3.39
N VAL A 18 1.73 8.44 -2.74
CA VAL A 18 1.29 7.21 -3.41
C VAL A 18 -0.20 7.33 -3.73
N LYS A 19 -0.51 7.29 -5.03
CA LYS A 19 -1.88 7.47 -5.52
C LYS A 19 -2.36 6.17 -6.11
N SER A 20 -3.63 5.85 -5.86
CA SER A 20 -4.25 4.78 -6.61
C SER A 20 -4.31 5.16 -8.10
N PRO A 21 -4.34 4.17 -9.01
CA PRO A 21 -4.44 4.43 -10.44
C PRO A 21 -5.65 5.30 -10.83
N LEU A 22 -6.72 5.25 -10.03
CA LEU A 22 -7.94 6.03 -10.24
C LEU A 22 -7.81 7.49 -9.77
N GLU A 23 -6.87 7.80 -8.88
CA GLU A 23 -6.56 9.16 -8.42
C GLU A 23 -5.50 9.85 -9.29
N CYS A 24 -4.84 9.11 -10.18
CA CYS A 24 -3.89 9.68 -11.11
C CYS A 24 -4.62 10.49 -12.19
N ASN A 25 -4.34 11.80 -12.25
CA ASN A 25 -4.93 12.67 -13.26
C ASN A 25 -4.31 12.38 -14.65
N LYS A 26 -5.10 12.54 -15.73
CA LYS A 26 -4.68 12.23 -17.12
C LYS A 26 -3.46 13.03 -17.62
N LYS A 27 -3.02 14.03 -16.85
CA LYS A 27 -1.86 14.90 -17.17
C LYS A 27 -0.53 14.40 -16.58
N VAL A 28 -0.53 13.29 -15.82
CA VAL A 28 0.71 12.70 -15.31
C VAL A 28 1.50 12.09 -16.47
N ASN A 29 2.81 12.38 -16.54
CA ASN A 29 3.72 11.76 -17.51
C ASN A 29 3.57 10.23 -17.44
N SER A 30 3.47 9.56 -18.60
CA SER A 30 3.24 8.10 -18.69
C SER A 30 4.22 7.29 -17.85
N GLN A 31 5.49 7.70 -17.79
CA GLN A 31 6.49 7.03 -16.96
C GLN A 31 6.21 7.17 -15.45
N ALA A 32 5.81 8.37 -15.01
CA ALA A 32 5.47 8.62 -13.61
C ALA A 32 4.18 7.89 -13.21
N PHE A 33 3.23 7.76 -14.13
CA PHE A 33 2.01 6.96 -13.91
C PHE A 33 2.35 5.48 -13.69
N VAL A 34 3.18 4.88 -14.55
CA VAL A 34 3.59 3.47 -14.41
C VAL A 34 4.37 3.24 -13.12
N ALA A 35 5.25 4.17 -12.74
CA ALA A 35 5.98 4.08 -11.47
C ALA A 35 5.03 4.11 -10.26
N ASN A 36 4.04 5.02 -10.26
CA ASN A 36 3.05 5.10 -9.18
C ASN A 36 2.17 3.84 -9.12
N GLN A 37 1.73 3.32 -10.27
CA GLN A 37 0.95 2.09 -10.33
C GLN A 37 1.70 0.89 -9.74
N ARG A 38 3.00 0.76 -10.02
CA ARG A 38 3.84 -0.29 -9.43
C ARG A 38 3.96 -0.12 -7.92
N LEU A 39 4.24 1.10 -7.46
CA LEU A 39 4.37 1.40 -6.05
C LEU A 39 3.07 1.10 -5.28
N PHE A 40 1.92 1.54 -5.81
CA PHE A 40 0.61 1.22 -5.28
C PHE A 40 0.37 -0.29 -5.20
N ALA A 41 0.74 -1.04 -6.25
CA ALA A 41 0.57 -2.49 -6.27
C ALA A 41 1.43 -3.20 -5.20
N GLU A 42 2.64 -2.71 -4.91
CA GLU A 42 3.48 -3.26 -3.85
C GLU A 42 2.87 -3.01 -2.47
N TYR A 43 2.39 -1.80 -2.17
CA TYR A 43 1.69 -1.52 -0.92
C TYR A 43 0.45 -2.40 -0.75
N MET A 44 -0.34 -2.57 -1.80
CA MET A 44 -1.50 -3.46 -1.80
C MET A 44 -1.11 -4.90 -1.42
N LYS A 45 -0.05 -5.45 -2.01
CA LYS A 45 0.43 -6.80 -1.68
C LYS A 45 0.91 -6.91 -0.23
N VAL A 46 1.62 -5.89 0.28
CA VAL A 46 2.10 -5.87 1.65
C VAL A 46 0.92 -5.87 2.62
N ILE A 47 -0.08 -5.01 2.39
CA ILE A 47 -1.30 -4.95 3.20
C ILE A 47 -2.06 -6.28 3.14
N GLN A 48 -2.24 -6.86 1.94
CA GLN A 48 -2.89 -8.17 1.80
C GLN A 48 -2.14 -9.26 2.56
N ARG A 49 -0.81 -9.27 2.54
CA ARG A 49 0.00 -10.26 3.25
C ARG A 49 -0.08 -10.08 4.76
N GLN A 50 -0.04 -8.85 5.26
CA GLN A 50 -0.09 -8.59 6.70
C GLN A 50 -1.47 -8.86 7.29
N HIS A 51 -2.53 -8.47 6.60
CA HIS A 51 -3.91 -8.61 7.09
C HIS A 51 -4.61 -9.88 6.62
N GLY A 52 -4.02 -10.65 5.69
CA GLY A 52 -4.62 -11.86 5.13
C GLY A 52 -5.93 -11.61 4.38
N CYS A 53 -6.09 -10.44 3.75
CA CYS A 53 -7.37 -9.96 3.24
C CYS A 53 -7.47 -9.93 1.71
N SER A 54 -8.69 -9.75 1.22
CA SER A 54 -8.95 -9.58 -0.21
C SER A 54 -8.38 -8.27 -0.73
N TRP A 55 -8.25 -8.15 -2.06
CA TRP A 55 -7.74 -6.94 -2.67
C TRP A 55 -8.63 -5.71 -2.37
N PHE A 56 -9.95 -5.89 -2.31
CA PHE A 56 -10.86 -4.79 -1.99
C PHE A 56 -10.71 -4.29 -0.56
N GLU A 57 -10.52 -5.20 0.39
CA GLU A 57 -10.29 -4.86 1.80
C GLU A 57 -8.92 -4.20 1.98
N ALA A 58 -7.87 -4.74 1.37
CA ALA A 58 -6.55 -4.13 1.39
C ALA A 58 -6.57 -2.71 0.79
N ARG A 59 -7.41 -2.47 -0.23
CA ARG A 59 -7.56 -1.14 -0.82
C ARG A 59 -8.23 -0.16 0.15
N LYS A 60 -9.22 -0.63 0.91
CA LYS A 60 -9.85 0.17 1.97
C LYS A 60 -8.82 0.52 3.06
N ILE A 61 -8.09 -0.49 3.55
CA ILE A 61 -7.03 -0.34 4.54
C ILE A 61 -5.93 0.61 4.05
N PHE A 62 -5.53 0.53 2.78
CA PHE A 62 -4.56 1.44 2.17
C PHE A 62 -4.98 2.91 2.34
N PHE A 63 -6.24 3.24 2.05
CA PHE A 63 -6.74 4.61 2.23
C PHE A 63 -6.86 5.00 3.70
N GLU A 64 -7.30 4.09 4.57
CA GLU A 64 -7.37 4.33 6.02
C GLU A 64 -5.99 4.61 6.64
N ILE A 65 -4.93 4.00 6.12
CA ILE A 65 -3.54 4.24 6.56
C ILE A 65 -3.01 5.55 5.98
N ARG A 66 -3.21 5.78 4.68
CA ARG A 66 -2.64 6.94 3.96
C ARG A 66 -3.31 8.27 4.31
N ASP A 67 -4.63 8.25 4.47
CA ASP A 67 -5.48 9.44 4.63
C ASP A 67 -5.82 9.75 6.10
N LYS A 68 -5.25 8.98 7.04
CA LYS A 68 -5.29 9.25 8.48
C LYS A 68 -4.56 10.56 8.82
#